data_AF-A0A7V2CJP5-F1
#
_entry.id   AF-A0A7V2CJP5-F1
#
_cell.length_a   1.000
_cell.length_b   1.000
_cell.length_c   1.000
_cell.angle_alpha   90.00
_cell.angle_beta   90.00
_cell.angle_gamma   90.00
#
_symmetry.space_group_name_H-M   'P 1'
#
loop_
_entity.id
_entity.type
_entity.pdbx_description
1 polymer ?
#
loop_
_entity_poly.entity_id
_entity_poly.type
_entity_poly.pdbx_seq_one_letter_code
_entity_poly.pdbx_strand_id
1 'polypeptide(L)'
;MLLTQPEDTASRPALDSEDVVLSAEGYPEGVRSEDEYEHYLGETREKLVRAVEDAPDAASRIQANLTLVNWLLARQIEPAASRMALGLRLAEDRDLVAGNAGQALRLLERTAADVEAYQPTGPDEPADRVRQWESVHQTLLAFARCFAALGLPDEESSYGPRRVAAADLAAYLDDPRQELASAARLWQAVLLVGAGQADHAARVLEPTLAPVLEPVSGLFMRLLRARAALAAAPDSDGGRHATAMALLMRLAERCEQIFKTPEQAAVAERTCAWTCWRIGREWTERLESRDQREAAAACRELTARILREHLGEAHPPVVLRLERVIPMLAGQEQTTSLPATSEPAAEPAEPDDLDAEPDPAPEEDD
;
A
#
# COMPACT_ATOMS: atom_id res chain seq x y z
N MET A 1 -14.12 -18.87 58.56
CA MET A 1 -13.36 -17.97 57.65
C MET A 1 -12.69 -18.84 56.61
N LEU A 2 -13.30 -18.95 55.43
CA LEU A 2 -12.71 -19.64 54.28
C LEU A 2 -11.92 -18.59 53.51
N LEU A 3 -10.59 -18.76 53.47
CA LEU A 3 -9.69 -17.96 52.65
C LEU A 3 -9.83 -18.47 51.22
N THR A 4 -10.54 -17.71 50.39
CA THR A 4 -10.51 -17.88 48.93
C THR A 4 -9.10 -17.53 48.44
N GLN A 5 -8.40 -18.52 47.89
CA GLN A 5 -7.14 -18.30 47.21
C GLN A 5 -7.40 -17.48 45.92
N PRO A 6 -6.53 -16.51 45.59
CA PRO A 6 -6.63 -15.79 44.33
C PRO A 6 -6.42 -16.79 43.19
N GLU A 7 -7.36 -16.80 42.25
CA GLU A 7 -7.30 -17.62 41.05
C GLU A 7 -5.97 -17.38 40.33
N ASP A 8 -5.26 -18.48 40.13
CA ASP A 8 -4.04 -18.59 39.35
C ASP A 8 -4.34 -18.03 37.95
N THR A 9 -3.83 -16.83 37.68
CA THR A 9 -3.99 -16.17 36.39
C THR A 9 -3.19 -16.96 35.39
N ALA A 10 -3.89 -17.86 34.67
CA ALA A 10 -3.34 -18.63 33.58
C ALA A 10 -2.41 -17.75 32.75
N SER A 11 -1.14 -18.14 32.74
CA SER A 11 -0.04 -17.46 32.05
C SER A 11 -0.41 -17.35 30.57
N ARG A 12 -1.08 -16.25 30.19
CA ARG A 12 -1.43 -15.96 28.81
C ARG A 12 -0.11 -15.89 28.04
N PRO A 13 0.02 -16.59 26.90
CA PRO A 13 1.23 -16.50 26.08
C PRO A 13 1.47 -15.02 25.77
N ALA A 14 2.68 -14.55 26.09
CA ALA A 14 3.08 -13.20 25.76
C ALA A 14 2.93 -13.02 24.25
N LEU A 15 2.17 -12.00 23.84
CA LEU A 15 2.00 -11.56 22.45
C LEU A 15 3.30 -10.92 21.93
N ASP A 16 4.44 -11.56 22.16
CA ASP A 16 5.75 -11.06 21.76
C ASP A 16 6.08 -11.39 20.31
N SER A 17 5.22 -12.13 19.61
CA SER A 17 5.40 -12.31 18.18
C SER A 17 4.81 -11.12 17.43
N GLU A 18 5.65 -10.48 16.60
CA GLU A 18 5.24 -9.49 15.61
C GLU A 18 4.49 -10.13 14.42
N ASP A 19 3.97 -11.35 14.62
CA ASP A 19 3.35 -12.14 13.55
C ASP A 19 2.00 -11.55 13.19
N VAL A 20 1.80 -11.38 11.89
CA VAL A 20 0.52 -11.03 11.29
C VAL A 20 0.27 -11.94 10.10
N VAL A 21 -1.00 -12.24 9.85
CA VAL A 21 -1.41 -12.89 8.61
C VAL A 21 -1.95 -11.81 7.68
N LEU A 22 -1.47 -11.79 6.44
CA LEU A 22 -2.03 -10.90 5.43
C LEU A 22 -3.38 -11.46 4.97
N SER A 23 -4.34 -10.58 4.75
CA SER A 23 -5.67 -10.95 4.28
C SER A 23 -5.61 -11.68 2.93
N ALA A 24 -6.57 -12.55 2.66
CA ALA A 24 -6.78 -13.09 1.32
C ALA A 24 -7.39 -12.05 0.35
N GLU A 25 -7.96 -10.97 0.89
CA GLU A 25 -8.42 -9.82 0.11
C GLU A 25 -7.27 -9.27 -0.73
N GLY A 26 -7.47 -9.19 -2.05
CA GLY A 26 -6.45 -8.76 -3.01
C GLY A 26 -5.76 -9.90 -3.78
N TYR A 27 -6.06 -11.15 -3.44
CA TYR A 27 -5.63 -12.29 -4.26
C TYR A 27 -6.21 -12.23 -5.68
N PRO A 28 -5.47 -12.77 -6.68
CA PRO A 28 -6.01 -13.04 -8.00
C PRO A 28 -7.24 -13.94 -7.93
N GLU A 29 -8.11 -13.84 -8.93
CA GLU A 29 -9.28 -14.69 -9.04
C GLU A 29 -8.90 -16.18 -8.99
N GLY A 30 -9.60 -16.94 -8.15
CA GLY A 30 -9.36 -18.38 -7.98
C GLY A 30 -8.35 -18.76 -6.89
N VAL A 31 -7.57 -17.81 -6.37
CA VAL A 31 -6.61 -18.03 -5.27
C VAL A 31 -7.30 -17.78 -3.93
N ARG A 32 -7.20 -18.74 -3.00
CA ARG A 32 -7.94 -18.75 -1.73
C ARG A 32 -7.07 -18.90 -0.48
N SER A 33 -5.79 -19.21 -0.65
CA SER A 33 -4.83 -19.40 0.45
C SER A 33 -3.48 -18.78 0.11
N GLU A 34 -2.64 -18.56 1.13
CA GLU A 34 -1.27 -18.06 0.92
C GLU A 34 -0.42 -19.06 0.11
N ASP A 35 -0.54 -20.36 0.38
CA ASP A 35 0.15 -21.40 -0.40
C ASP A 35 -0.23 -21.37 -1.89
N GLU A 36 -1.53 -21.21 -2.19
CA GLU A 36 -2.02 -21.03 -3.57
C GLU A 36 -1.50 -19.73 -4.18
N TYR A 37 -1.38 -18.67 -3.38
CA TYR A 37 -0.85 -17.39 -3.85
C TYR A 37 0.64 -17.47 -4.17
N GLU A 38 1.45 -18.08 -3.31
CA GLU A 38 2.87 -18.33 -3.55
C GLU A 38 3.07 -19.18 -4.80
N HIS A 39 2.25 -20.23 -4.98
CA HIS A 39 2.27 -21.06 -6.18
C HIS A 39 1.91 -20.25 -7.43
N TYR A 40 0.83 -19.46 -7.39
CA TYR A 40 0.44 -18.55 -8.47
C TYR A 40 1.58 -17.57 -8.84
N LEU A 41 2.26 -17.03 -7.82
CA LEU A 41 3.39 -16.12 -8.03
C LEU A 41 4.53 -16.83 -8.77
N GLY A 42 4.91 -18.02 -8.31
CA GLY A 42 5.95 -18.85 -8.93
C GLY A 42 5.64 -19.21 -10.39
N GLU A 43 4.44 -19.73 -10.67
CA GLU A 43 4.04 -20.08 -12.03
C GLU A 43 4.04 -18.88 -12.98
N THR A 44 3.53 -17.74 -12.52
CA THR A 44 3.44 -16.53 -13.34
C THR A 44 4.83 -16.00 -13.66
N ARG A 45 5.74 -16.01 -12.68
CA ARG A 45 7.14 -15.66 -12.89
C ARG A 45 7.79 -16.55 -13.95
N GLU A 46 7.60 -17.86 -13.88
CA GLU A 46 8.14 -18.78 -14.88
C GLU A 46 7.59 -18.51 -16.28
N LYS A 47 6.27 -18.28 -16.41
CA LYS A 47 5.63 -17.92 -17.68
C LYS A 47 6.23 -16.64 -18.27
N LEU A 48 6.44 -15.62 -17.44
CA LEU A 48 7.04 -14.35 -17.87
C LEU A 48 8.52 -14.48 -18.24
N VAL A 49 9.29 -15.31 -17.53
CA VAL A 49 10.68 -15.63 -17.90
C VAL A 49 10.73 -16.31 -19.27
N ARG A 50 9.89 -17.32 -19.51
CA ARG A 50 9.80 -17.97 -20.83
C ARG A 50 9.39 -16.98 -21.92
N ALA A 51 8.47 -16.07 -21.64
CA ALA A 51 8.08 -15.03 -22.60
C ALA A 51 9.23 -14.09 -22.98
N VAL A 52 10.20 -13.85 -22.09
CA VAL A 52 11.43 -13.10 -22.41
C VAL A 52 12.37 -13.94 -23.29
N GLU A 53 12.54 -15.22 -22.96
CA GLU A 53 13.43 -16.14 -23.67
C GLU A 53 12.95 -16.47 -25.08
N ASP A 54 11.63 -16.66 -25.23
CA ASP A 54 10.96 -17.03 -26.49
C ASP A 54 10.56 -15.81 -27.34
N ALA A 55 10.94 -14.60 -26.93
CA ALA A 55 10.56 -13.37 -27.64
C ALA A 55 11.13 -13.36 -29.08
N PRO A 56 10.28 -13.25 -30.12
CA PRO A 56 10.69 -13.45 -31.51
C PRO A 56 11.52 -12.30 -32.08
N ASP A 57 11.43 -11.11 -31.48
CA ASP A 57 12.09 -9.89 -31.93
C ASP A 57 12.47 -8.98 -30.75
N ALA A 58 13.23 -7.93 -31.04
CA ALA A 58 13.72 -6.99 -30.02
C ALA A 58 12.59 -6.23 -29.33
N ALA A 59 11.54 -5.82 -30.05
CA ALA A 59 10.40 -5.11 -29.48
C ALA A 59 9.66 -5.96 -28.45
N SER A 60 9.38 -7.21 -28.83
CA SER A 60 8.74 -8.21 -27.98
C SER A 60 9.59 -8.52 -26.76
N ARG A 61 10.92 -8.60 -26.92
CA ARG A 61 11.85 -8.84 -25.81
C ARG A 61 11.89 -7.66 -24.83
N ILE A 62 11.94 -6.43 -25.32
CA ILE A 62 11.85 -5.21 -24.48
C ILE A 62 10.56 -5.23 -23.67
N GLN A 63 9.42 -5.46 -24.34
CA GLN A 63 8.11 -5.48 -23.69
C GLN A 63 8.01 -6.60 -22.65
N ALA A 64 8.49 -7.81 -22.98
CA ALA A 64 8.48 -8.95 -22.07
C ALA A 64 9.37 -8.68 -20.84
N ASN A 65 10.56 -8.10 -21.03
CA ASN A 65 11.46 -7.72 -19.94
C ASN A 65 10.82 -6.68 -19.02
N LEU A 66 10.24 -5.60 -19.57
CA LEU A 66 9.57 -4.58 -18.77
C LEU A 66 8.38 -5.18 -17.99
N THR A 67 7.63 -6.10 -18.60
CA THR A 67 6.50 -6.80 -17.95
C THR A 67 6.98 -7.68 -16.80
N LEU A 68 8.04 -8.47 -17.01
CA LEU A 68 8.66 -9.29 -15.96
C LEU A 68 9.17 -8.43 -14.80
N VAL A 69 9.90 -7.35 -15.10
CA VAL A 69 10.38 -6.41 -14.08
C VAL A 69 9.21 -5.83 -13.29
N ASN A 70 8.19 -5.33 -13.97
CA ASN A 70 7.03 -4.76 -13.30
C ASN A 70 6.36 -5.78 -12.38
N TRP A 71 6.22 -7.03 -12.85
CA TRP A 71 5.63 -8.10 -12.06
C TRP A 71 6.45 -8.42 -10.80
N LEU A 72 7.77 -8.49 -10.92
CA LEU A 72 8.68 -8.71 -9.79
C LEU A 72 8.50 -7.62 -8.72
N LEU A 73 8.42 -6.36 -9.15
CA LEU A 73 8.31 -5.22 -8.24
C LEU A 73 6.88 -4.97 -7.73
N ALA A 74 5.85 -5.37 -8.47
CA ALA A 74 4.46 -5.10 -8.11
C ALA A 74 3.82 -6.23 -7.28
N ARG A 75 4.14 -7.48 -7.59
CA ARG A 75 3.45 -8.67 -7.04
C ARG A 75 4.39 -9.60 -6.27
N GLN A 76 5.56 -9.93 -6.81
CA GLN A 76 6.45 -10.92 -6.16
C GLN A 76 6.92 -10.48 -4.77
N ILE A 77 7.15 -9.19 -4.59
CA ILE A 77 7.60 -8.61 -3.32
C ILE A 77 6.44 -8.20 -2.41
N GLU A 78 5.19 -8.32 -2.86
CA GLU A 78 4.03 -7.74 -2.18
C GLU A 78 3.87 -8.19 -0.74
N PRO A 79 3.92 -9.49 -0.39
CA PRO A 79 3.72 -9.90 1.00
C PRO A 79 4.72 -9.23 1.96
N ALA A 80 6.00 -9.23 1.58
CA ALA A 80 7.05 -8.59 2.35
C ALA A 80 6.90 -7.07 2.39
N ALA A 81 6.59 -6.46 1.25
CA ALA A 81 6.40 -5.01 1.13
C ALA A 81 5.21 -4.53 1.98
N SER A 82 4.09 -5.25 1.99
CA SER A 82 2.92 -4.97 2.83
C SER A 82 3.30 -4.97 4.32
N ARG A 83 4.02 -6.00 4.78
CA ARG A 83 4.52 -6.07 6.16
C ARG A 83 5.49 -4.93 6.48
N MET A 84 6.43 -4.61 5.60
CA MET A 84 7.33 -3.46 5.76
C MET A 84 6.59 -2.13 5.81
N ALA A 85 5.57 -1.96 4.96
CA ALA A 85 4.73 -0.78 4.94
C ALA A 85 3.91 -0.65 6.22
N LEU A 86 3.62 -1.75 6.94
CA LEU A 86 3.07 -1.77 8.30
C LEU A 86 4.12 -1.59 9.41
N GLY A 87 5.41 -1.52 9.05
CA GLY A 87 6.53 -1.30 9.97
C GLY A 87 7.04 -2.56 10.63
N LEU A 88 6.80 -3.72 10.02
CA LEU A 88 7.45 -4.98 10.40
C LEU A 88 8.82 -5.04 9.75
N ARG A 89 9.81 -5.56 10.47
CA ARG A 89 11.21 -5.58 10.03
C ARG A 89 11.81 -6.98 10.08
N LEU A 90 11.14 -7.91 9.41
CA LEU A 90 11.59 -9.29 9.32
C LEU A 90 12.80 -9.38 8.37
N ALA A 91 13.81 -10.16 8.76
CA ALA A 91 15.02 -10.34 7.95
C ALA A 91 14.69 -11.00 6.60
N GLU A 92 13.84 -12.02 6.61
CA GLU A 92 13.38 -12.75 5.42
C GLU A 92 12.66 -11.83 4.42
N ASP A 93 11.84 -10.91 4.92
CA ASP A 93 11.17 -9.91 4.08
C ASP A 93 12.19 -8.99 3.40
N ARG A 94 13.24 -8.56 4.11
CA ARG A 94 14.31 -7.73 3.53
C ARG A 94 15.06 -8.48 2.44
N ASP A 95 15.40 -9.73 2.68
CA ASP A 95 16.12 -10.56 1.71
C ASP A 95 15.28 -10.82 0.45
N LEU A 96 13.99 -11.10 0.62
CA LEU A 96 13.04 -11.28 -0.49
C LEU A 96 12.95 -10.01 -1.34
N VAL A 97 12.76 -8.85 -0.71
CA VAL A 97 12.65 -7.55 -1.40
C VAL A 97 13.97 -7.21 -2.10
N ALA A 98 15.11 -7.36 -1.43
CA ALA A 98 16.43 -7.10 -2.00
C ALA A 98 16.74 -8.01 -3.19
N GLY A 99 16.43 -9.31 -3.09
CA GLY A 99 16.69 -10.29 -4.13
C GLY A 99 15.91 -10.00 -5.41
N ASN A 100 14.62 -9.71 -5.28
CA ASN A 100 13.76 -9.36 -6.41
C ASN A 100 14.12 -8.00 -7.02
N ALA A 101 14.41 -6.99 -6.20
CA ALA A 101 14.90 -5.69 -6.67
C ALA A 101 16.23 -5.81 -7.42
N GLY A 102 17.16 -6.62 -6.91
CA GLY A 102 18.43 -6.90 -7.57
C GLY A 102 18.25 -7.61 -8.92
N GLN A 103 17.30 -8.55 -9.03
CA GLN A 103 16.95 -9.15 -10.32
C GLN A 103 16.34 -8.12 -11.28
N ALA A 104 15.40 -7.30 -10.81
CA ALA A 104 14.78 -6.23 -11.60
C ALA A 104 15.82 -5.24 -12.16
N LEU A 105 16.77 -4.80 -11.34
CA LEU A 105 17.84 -3.89 -11.77
C LEU A 105 18.68 -4.48 -12.91
N ARG A 106 19.08 -5.76 -12.82
CA ARG A 106 19.83 -6.43 -13.90
C ARG A 106 19.04 -6.56 -15.20
N LEU A 107 17.74 -6.83 -15.11
CA LEU A 107 16.86 -6.90 -16.29
C LEU A 107 16.67 -5.52 -16.92
N LEU A 108 16.50 -4.47 -16.11
CA LEU A 108 16.38 -3.09 -16.58
C LEU A 108 17.67 -2.61 -17.27
N GLU A 109 18.85 -2.97 -16.76
CA GLU A 109 20.12 -2.65 -17.41
C GLU A 109 20.22 -3.25 -18.83
N ARG A 110 19.84 -4.52 -18.98
CA ARG A 110 19.78 -5.18 -20.30
C ARG A 110 18.73 -4.54 -21.21
N THR A 111 17.57 -4.21 -20.65
CA THR A 111 16.46 -3.61 -21.39
C THR A 111 16.83 -2.22 -21.91
N ALA A 112 17.60 -1.43 -21.14
CA ALA A 112 18.08 -0.13 -21.59
C ALA A 112 18.94 -0.26 -22.87
N ALA A 113 19.85 -1.23 -22.88
CA ALA A 113 20.68 -1.50 -24.05
C ALA A 113 19.86 -1.98 -25.26
N ASP A 114 18.84 -2.83 -25.03
CA ASP A 114 17.92 -3.27 -26.09
C ASP A 114 17.10 -2.08 -26.65
N VAL A 115 16.62 -1.17 -25.80
CA VAL A 115 15.88 0.04 -26.20
C VAL A 115 16.77 1.00 -26.99
N GLU A 116 18.01 1.23 -26.57
CA GLU A 116 18.96 2.10 -27.28
C GLU A 116 19.34 1.53 -28.66
N ALA A 117 19.47 0.21 -28.77
CA ALA A 117 19.79 -0.47 -30.02
C ALA A 117 18.58 -0.64 -30.96
N TYR A 118 17.37 -0.34 -30.50
CA TYR A 118 16.15 -0.57 -31.26
C TYR A 118 16.03 0.38 -32.45
N GLN A 119 15.96 -0.18 -33.66
CA GLN A 119 15.68 0.56 -34.88
C GLN A 119 14.28 0.18 -35.38
N PRO A 120 13.36 1.13 -35.56
CA PRO A 120 12.04 0.85 -36.11
C PRO A 120 12.16 0.18 -37.47
N THR A 121 11.54 -0.99 -37.63
CA THR A 121 11.69 -1.82 -38.83
C THR A 121 10.63 -1.58 -39.89
N GLY A 122 9.58 -0.79 -39.59
CA GLY A 122 8.49 -0.51 -40.51
C GLY A 122 7.80 0.85 -40.32
N PRO A 123 7.10 1.35 -41.36
CA PRO A 123 6.37 2.62 -41.33
C PRO A 123 5.15 2.62 -40.39
N ASP A 124 4.68 1.45 -39.98
CA ASP A 124 3.51 1.27 -39.10
C ASP A 124 3.88 1.21 -37.60
N GLU A 125 5.17 1.32 -37.25
CA GLU A 125 5.57 1.38 -35.85
C GLU A 125 5.24 2.76 -35.24
N PRO A 126 4.59 2.81 -34.06
CA PRO A 126 4.28 4.07 -33.41
C PRO A 126 5.57 4.84 -33.14
N ALA A 127 5.66 6.07 -33.68
CA ALA A 127 6.83 6.94 -33.51
C ALA A 127 7.17 7.20 -32.03
N ASP A 128 6.20 7.04 -31.12
CA ASP A 128 6.35 7.26 -29.68
C ASP A 128 6.62 5.98 -28.87
N ARG A 129 6.74 4.81 -29.50
CA ARG A 129 6.92 3.53 -28.79
C ARG A 129 8.21 3.49 -27.96
N VAL A 130 9.32 3.95 -28.53
CA VAL A 130 10.62 4.01 -27.82
C VAL A 130 10.51 4.93 -26.59
N ARG A 131 9.91 6.12 -26.74
CA ARG A 131 9.68 7.05 -25.62
C ARG A 131 8.80 6.45 -24.54
N GLN A 132 7.79 5.67 -24.92
CA GLN A 132 6.94 4.96 -23.96
C GLN A 132 7.75 3.93 -23.17
N TRP A 133 8.57 3.12 -23.84
CA TRP A 133 9.44 2.16 -23.16
C TRP A 133 10.46 2.83 -22.26
N GLU A 134 11.08 3.93 -22.69
CA GLU A 134 11.99 4.73 -21.86
C GLU A 134 11.28 5.27 -20.61
N SER A 135 10.08 5.82 -20.75
CA SER A 135 9.28 6.33 -19.62
C SER A 135 8.94 5.22 -18.61
N VAL A 136 8.49 4.05 -19.10
CA VAL A 136 8.20 2.88 -18.25
C VAL A 136 9.48 2.38 -17.59
N HIS A 137 10.58 2.26 -18.33
CA HIS A 137 11.89 1.84 -17.84
C HIS A 137 12.38 2.73 -16.70
N GLN A 138 12.37 4.05 -16.87
CA GLN A 138 12.80 4.99 -15.84
C GLN A 138 11.95 4.89 -14.57
N THR A 139 10.63 4.75 -14.74
CA THR A 139 9.71 4.57 -13.60
C THR A 139 10.04 3.29 -12.84
N LEU A 140 10.18 2.16 -13.55
CA LEU A 140 10.53 0.88 -12.93
C LEU A 140 11.93 0.89 -12.31
N LEU A 141 12.88 1.63 -12.88
CA LEU A 141 14.23 1.80 -12.33
C LEU A 141 14.21 2.55 -10.99
N ALA A 142 13.43 3.63 -10.87
CA ALA A 142 13.26 4.35 -9.63
C ALA A 142 12.69 3.45 -8.51
N PHE A 143 11.66 2.66 -8.83
CA PHE A 143 11.09 1.70 -7.88
C PHE A 143 12.05 0.55 -7.55
N ALA A 144 12.77 -0.01 -8.53
CA ALA A 144 13.75 -1.06 -8.28
C ALA A 144 14.85 -0.58 -7.31
N ARG A 145 15.34 0.66 -7.48
CA ARG A 145 16.29 1.28 -6.54
C ARG A 145 15.69 1.52 -5.16
N CYS A 146 14.43 1.94 -5.10
CA CYS A 146 13.69 2.05 -3.84
C CYS A 146 13.66 0.72 -3.08
N PHE A 147 13.22 -0.36 -3.74
CA PHE A 147 13.13 -1.67 -3.09
C PHE A 147 14.52 -2.26 -2.74
N ALA A 148 15.53 -2.02 -3.57
CA ALA A 148 16.90 -2.37 -3.22
C ALA A 148 17.39 -1.64 -1.96
N ALA A 149 17.06 -0.35 -1.80
CA ALA A 149 17.41 0.43 -0.62
C ALA A 149 16.60 0.05 0.64
N LEU A 150 15.36 -0.43 0.47
CA LEU A 150 14.54 -0.99 1.56
C LEU A 150 15.08 -2.32 2.08
N GLY A 151 15.66 -3.13 1.19
CA GLY A 151 16.31 -4.39 1.55
C GLY A 151 17.62 -4.22 2.36
N LEU A 152 18.15 -3.00 2.46
CA LEU A 152 19.37 -2.75 3.25
C LEU A 152 19.10 -2.86 4.76
N PRO A 153 20.11 -3.27 5.57
CA PRO A 153 20.02 -3.25 7.02
C PRO A 153 19.70 -1.87 7.60
N ASP A 154 19.13 -1.85 8.80
CA ASP A 154 18.75 -0.62 9.52
C ASP A 154 19.92 0.01 10.28
N GLU A 155 20.94 0.35 9.52
CA GLU A 155 22.15 0.99 10.01
C GLU A 155 22.27 2.40 9.42
N GLU A 156 22.96 3.30 10.11
CA GLU A 156 23.19 4.68 9.62
C GLU A 156 23.89 4.71 8.25
N SER A 157 24.75 3.73 7.98
CA SER A 157 25.41 3.52 6.68
C SER A 157 24.41 3.40 5.52
N SER A 158 23.21 2.88 5.78
CA SER A 158 22.12 2.70 4.80
C SER A 158 21.31 3.98 4.54
N TYR A 159 21.49 5.06 5.32
CA TYR A 159 20.70 6.29 5.17
C TYR A 159 21.02 7.03 3.85
N GLY A 160 22.24 6.93 3.35
CA GLY A 160 22.63 7.52 2.06
C GLY A 160 21.79 6.95 0.90
N PRO A 161 21.89 5.63 0.63
CA PRO A 161 21.12 4.97 -0.42
C PRO A 161 19.60 5.20 -0.32
N ARG A 162 19.03 5.15 0.89
CA ARG A 162 17.59 5.39 1.10
C ARG A 162 17.17 6.80 0.71
N ARG A 163 17.98 7.82 1.04
CA ARG A 163 17.71 9.22 0.65
C ARG A 163 17.79 9.43 -0.87
N VAL A 164 18.76 8.80 -1.54
CA VAL A 164 18.90 8.88 -3.00
C VAL A 164 17.68 8.26 -3.68
N ALA A 165 17.29 7.04 -3.28
CA ALA A 165 16.12 6.40 -3.86
C ALA A 165 14.80 7.16 -3.56
N ALA A 166 14.69 7.80 -2.38
CA ALA A 166 13.56 8.65 -2.05
C ALA A 166 13.50 9.90 -2.95
N ALA A 167 14.66 10.45 -3.35
CA ALA A 167 14.72 11.56 -4.29
C ALA A 167 14.31 11.13 -5.71
N ASP A 168 14.71 9.93 -6.16
CA ASP A 168 14.28 9.38 -7.46
C ASP A 168 12.75 9.25 -7.55
N LEU A 169 12.09 8.83 -6.46
CA LEU A 169 10.62 8.74 -6.39
C LEU A 169 9.92 10.11 -6.38
N ALA A 170 10.61 11.18 -6.00
CA ALA A 170 10.01 12.51 -5.93
C ALA A 170 9.49 13.00 -7.29
N ALA A 171 10.11 12.53 -8.38
CA ALA A 171 9.70 12.87 -9.75
C ALA A 171 8.29 12.39 -10.13
N TYR A 172 7.72 11.45 -9.37
CA TYR A 172 6.44 10.81 -9.67
C TYR A 172 5.31 11.24 -8.73
N LEU A 173 5.56 12.15 -7.79
CA LEU A 173 4.55 12.58 -6.80
C LEU A 173 3.37 13.34 -7.44
N ASP A 174 3.63 13.97 -8.58
CA ASP A 174 2.66 14.74 -9.37
C ASP A 174 2.30 14.04 -10.69
N ASP A 175 2.57 12.72 -10.81
CA ASP A 175 2.19 11.96 -12.01
C ASP A 175 0.66 11.97 -12.18
N PRO A 176 0.14 12.18 -13.41
CA PRO A 176 -1.31 12.22 -13.65
C PRO A 176 -2.01 10.89 -13.35
N ARG A 177 -1.27 9.77 -13.29
CA ARG A 177 -1.79 8.47 -12.86
C ARG A 177 -1.79 8.41 -11.34
N GLN A 178 -2.97 8.59 -10.75
CA GLN A 178 -3.18 8.63 -9.30
C GLN A 178 -2.58 7.43 -8.54
N GLU A 179 -2.70 6.22 -9.09
CA GLU A 179 -2.11 5.00 -8.50
C GLU A 179 -0.58 5.09 -8.40
N LEU A 180 0.08 5.62 -9.43
CA LEU A 180 1.53 5.77 -9.47
C LEU A 180 2.02 6.84 -8.49
N ALA A 181 1.35 7.99 -8.47
CA ALA A 181 1.66 9.05 -7.52
C ALA A 181 1.49 8.59 -6.06
N SER A 182 0.43 7.81 -5.79
CA SER A 182 0.17 7.23 -4.47
C SER A 182 1.24 6.20 -4.07
N ALA A 183 1.64 5.32 -5.00
CA ALA A 183 2.72 4.36 -4.76
C ALA A 183 4.06 5.08 -4.51
N ALA A 184 4.40 6.09 -5.32
CA ALA A 184 5.61 6.88 -5.15
C ALA A 184 5.64 7.58 -3.78
N ARG A 185 4.51 8.20 -3.37
CA ARG A 185 4.36 8.87 -2.07
C ARG A 185 4.53 7.91 -0.90
N LEU A 186 3.87 6.75 -0.95
CA LEU A 186 3.99 5.72 0.09
C LEU A 186 5.43 5.27 0.25
N TRP A 187 6.07 4.83 -0.84
CA TRP A 187 7.41 4.24 -0.78
C TRP A 187 8.52 5.26 -0.51
N GLN A 188 8.37 6.49 -1.00
CA GLN A 188 9.24 7.60 -0.62
C GLN A 188 9.17 7.84 0.90
N ALA A 189 7.97 7.86 1.48
CA ALA A 189 7.83 8.05 2.91
C ALA A 189 8.41 6.90 3.73
N VAL A 190 8.28 5.64 3.29
CA VAL A 190 8.91 4.48 3.95
C VAL A 190 10.43 4.64 3.96
N LEU A 191 11.03 5.00 2.82
CA LEU A 191 12.47 5.26 2.72
C LEU A 191 12.93 6.40 3.62
N LEU A 192 12.18 7.51 3.66
CA LEU A 192 12.49 8.67 4.50
C LEU A 192 12.44 8.31 5.99
N VAL A 193 11.44 7.54 6.44
CA VAL A 193 11.41 7.01 7.82
C VAL A 193 12.63 6.12 8.07
N GLY A 194 12.94 5.21 7.15
CA GLY A 194 14.12 4.34 7.25
C GLY A 194 15.46 5.11 7.22
N ALA A 195 15.49 6.33 6.71
CA ALA A 195 16.66 7.19 6.67
C ALA A 195 16.75 8.18 7.86
N GLY A 196 15.91 8.01 8.90
CA GLY A 196 15.86 8.92 10.05
C GLY A 196 15.23 10.28 9.73
N GLN A 197 14.55 10.44 8.59
CA GLN A 197 13.90 11.68 8.14
C GLN A 197 12.38 11.62 8.32
N ALA A 198 11.93 11.16 9.48
CA ALA A 198 10.50 10.94 9.76
C ALA A 198 9.66 12.24 9.65
N ASP A 199 10.21 13.40 10.01
CA ASP A 199 9.57 14.71 9.78
C ASP A 199 9.34 14.99 8.29
N HIS A 200 10.27 14.58 7.43
CA HIS A 200 10.13 14.73 5.99
C HIS A 200 9.07 13.76 5.46
N ALA A 201 9.11 12.50 5.89
CA ALA A 201 8.08 11.52 5.55
C ALA A 201 6.66 12.01 5.92
N ALA A 202 6.49 12.58 7.11
CA ALA A 202 5.21 13.12 7.55
C ALA A 202 4.74 14.34 6.74
N ARG A 203 5.64 15.07 6.06
CA ARG A 203 5.27 16.17 5.15
C ARG A 203 4.86 15.69 3.76
N VAL A 204 5.43 14.58 3.30
CA VAL A 204 5.12 13.95 2.02
C VAL A 204 3.72 13.29 2.05
N LEU A 205 3.32 12.74 3.18
CA LEU A 205 2.05 12.01 3.35
C LEU A 205 0.86 12.94 3.62
N GLU A 206 -0.34 12.60 3.16
CA GLU A 206 -1.57 13.34 3.45
C GLU A 206 -1.97 13.24 4.94
N PRO A 207 -2.69 14.23 5.50
CA PRO A 207 -3.19 14.15 6.87
C PRO A 207 -4.00 12.88 7.15
N THR A 208 -3.86 12.30 8.35
CA THR A 208 -4.45 11.00 8.72
C THR A 208 -5.96 10.92 8.49
N LEU A 209 -6.69 12.03 8.68
CA LEU A 209 -8.15 12.08 8.51
C LEU A 209 -8.59 12.79 7.21
N ALA A 210 -7.68 13.11 6.30
CA ALA A 210 -8.06 13.63 4.98
C ALA A 210 -8.89 12.60 4.19
N PRO A 211 -9.67 13.00 3.16
CA PRO A 211 -10.35 12.06 2.27
C PRO A 211 -9.37 11.08 1.59
N VAL A 212 -9.74 9.80 1.53
CA VAL A 212 -8.94 8.72 0.92
C VAL A 212 -9.34 8.62 -0.55
N LEU A 213 -8.39 8.85 -1.46
CA LEU A 213 -8.65 8.74 -2.90
C LEU A 213 -8.45 7.29 -3.41
N GLU A 214 -7.38 6.64 -2.94
CA GLU A 214 -7.10 5.22 -3.18
C GLU A 214 -7.30 4.43 -1.87
N PRO A 215 -8.29 3.53 -1.77
CA PRO A 215 -8.67 2.90 -0.49
C PRO A 215 -7.50 2.21 0.24
N VAL A 216 -6.81 1.29 -0.45
CA VAL A 216 -5.76 0.46 0.16
C VAL A 216 -4.50 1.30 0.40
N SER A 217 -3.87 1.84 -0.65
CA SER A 217 -2.62 2.61 -0.51
C SER A 217 -2.80 3.86 0.34
N GLY A 218 -3.96 4.52 0.25
CA GLY A 218 -4.32 5.68 1.06
C GLY A 218 -4.49 5.36 2.54
N LEU A 219 -4.98 4.16 2.90
CA LEU A 219 -4.96 3.71 4.29
C LEU A 219 -3.53 3.52 4.78
N PHE A 220 -2.70 2.79 4.04
CA PHE A 220 -1.29 2.57 4.38
C PHE A 220 -0.50 3.88 4.59
N MET A 221 -0.72 4.87 3.73
CA MET A 221 -0.11 6.21 3.87
C MET A 221 -0.50 6.89 5.19
N ARG A 222 -1.74 6.73 5.65
CA ARG A 222 -2.23 7.30 6.92
C ARG A 222 -1.67 6.58 8.13
N LEU A 223 -1.58 5.24 8.07
CA LEU A 223 -0.91 4.42 9.08
C LEU A 223 0.57 4.78 9.19
N LEU A 224 1.24 4.97 8.06
CA LEU A 224 2.63 5.41 8.00
C LEU A 224 2.81 6.82 8.55
N ARG A 225 1.90 7.75 8.24
CA ARG A 225 1.96 9.11 8.78
C ARG A 225 1.88 9.13 10.30
N ALA A 226 0.97 8.33 10.87
CA ALA A 226 0.84 8.23 12.33
C ALA A 226 2.16 7.77 12.97
N ARG A 227 2.82 6.75 12.41
CA ARG A 227 4.13 6.27 12.88
C ARG A 227 5.26 7.27 12.64
N ALA A 228 5.29 7.92 11.48
CA ALA A 228 6.30 8.93 11.15
C ALA A 228 6.23 10.13 12.12
N ALA A 229 5.03 10.56 12.51
CA ALA A 229 4.85 11.64 13.48
C ALA A 229 5.41 11.31 14.88
N LEU A 230 5.43 10.03 15.25
CA LEU A 230 6.06 9.54 16.49
C LEU A 230 7.59 9.53 16.36
N ALA A 231 8.11 8.95 15.27
CA ALA A 231 9.54 8.86 15.01
C ALA A 231 10.22 10.23 14.85
N ALA A 232 9.48 11.26 14.42
CA ALA A 232 9.94 12.63 14.28
C ALA A 232 10.36 13.32 15.60
N ALA A 233 9.85 12.90 16.75
CA ALA A 233 10.19 13.51 18.04
C ALA A 233 10.24 12.47 19.15
N PRO A 234 11.32 11.67 19.21
CA PRO A 234 11.44 10.57 20.17
C PRO A 234 11.35 11.04 21.63
N ASP A 235 11.80 12.27 21.91
CA ASP A 235 11.85 12.83 23.26
C ASP A 235 10.56 13.56 23.68
N SER A 236 9.59 13.74 22.78
CA SER A 236 8.38 14.50 23.10
C SER A 236 7.56 13.87 24.22
N ASP A 237 6.96 14.71 25.06
CA ASP A 237 6.03 14.31 26.11
C ASP A 237 4.89 13.48 25.48
N GLY A 238 4.40 12.46 26.20
CA GLY A 238 3.57 11.35 25.67
C GLY A 238 2.32 11.70 24.86
N GLY A 239 1.94 12.98 24.74
CA GLY A 239 0.82 13.44 23.92
C GLY A 239 0.86 13.02 22.45
N ARG A 240 2.04 12.79 21.85
CA ARG A 240 2.11 12.31 20.45
C ARG A 240 1.58 10.89 20.27
N HIS A 241 1.88 9.98 21.20
CA HIS A 241 1.38 8.59 21.16
C HIS A 241 -0.13 8.56 21.31
N ALA A 242 -0.66 9.26 22.32
CA ALA A 242 -2.10 9.43 22.52
C ALA A 242 -2.78 10.02 21.26
N THR A 243 -2.19 11.05 20.65
CA THR A 243 -2.72 11.65 19.41
C THR A 243 -2.72 10.64 18.26
N ALA A 244 -1.63 9.91 18.04
CA ALA A 244 -1.55 8.92 16.98
C ALA A 244 -2.58 7.80 17.17
N MET A 245 -2.72 7.26 18.38
CA MET A 245 -3.72 6.25 18.71
C MET A 245 -5.14 6.77 18.46
N ALA A 246 -5.47 7.98 18.93
CA ALA A 246 -6.78 8.58 18.72
C ALA A 246 -7.10 8.78 17.22
N LEU A 247 -6.12 9.25 16.43
CA LEU A 247 -6.29 9.40 14.99
C LEU A 247 -6.51 8.05 14.28
N LEU A 248 -5.82 6.99 14.72
CA LEU A 248 -5.97 5.65 14.16
C LEU A 248 -7.33 5.03 14.51
N MET A 249 -7.83 5.23 15.73
CA MET A 249 -9.18 4.78 16.10
C MET A 249 -10.25 5.50 15.28
N ARG A 250 -10.13 6.81 15.08
CA ARG A 250 -11.05 7.58 14.21
C ARG A 250 -10.93 7.19 12.73
N LEU A 251 -9.76 6.73 12.29
CA LEU A 251 -9.59 6.19 10.94
C LEU A 251 -10.27 4.81 10.82
N ALA A 252 -10.17 3.98 11.85
CA ALA A 252 -10.83 2.68 11.93
C ALA A 252 -12.35 2.82 11.77
N GLU A 253 -12.97 3.75 12.51
CA GLU A 253 -14.40 4.11 12.42
C GLU A 253 -14.86 4.55 11.01
N ARG A 254 -13.93 4.98 10.15
CA ARG A 254 -14.23 5.43 8.78
C ARG A 254 -13.99 4.37 7.72
N CYS A 255 -13.53 3.17 8.08
CA CYS A 255 -13.18 2.14 7.09
C CYS A 255 -14.38 1.72 6.24
N GLU A 256 -15.59 1.67 6.80
CA GLU A 256 -16.83 1.38 6.05
C GLU A 256 -17.15 2.43 4.97
N GLN A 257 -16.66 3.66 5.12
CA GLN A 257 -16.84 4.73 4.12
C GLN A 257 -15.75 4.71 3.05
N ILE A 258 -14.61 4.07 3.33
CA ILE A 258 -13.42 4.03 2.47
C ILE A 258 -13.47 2.82 1.54
N PHE A 259 -13.92 1.67 2.07
CA PHE A 259 -13.91 0.40 1.35
C PHE A 259 -15.30 0.03 0.82
N LYS A 260 -15.34 -0.62 -0.34
CA LYS A 260 -16.60 -0.96 -1.03
C LYS A 260 -17.30 -2.16 -0.41
N THR A 261 -16.55 -3.10 0.15
CA THR A 261 -17.09 -4.34 0.73
C THR A 261 -16.98 -4.33 2.26
N PRO A 262 -17.96 -4.88 2.99
CA PRO A 262 -17.89 -5.02 4.44
C PRO A 262 -16.66 -5.82 4.90
N GLU A 263 -16.26 -6.84 4.14
CA GLU A 263 -15.12 -7.68 4.44
C GLU A 263 -13.80 -6.90 4.40
N GLN A 264 -13.59 -6.08 3.36
CA GLN A 264 -12.43 -5.20 3.26
C GLN A 264 -12.42 -4.13 4.35
N ALA A 265 -13.58 -3.53 4.63
CA ALA A 265 -13.72 -2.54 5.69
C ALA A 265 -13.34 -3.13 7.07
N ALA A 266 -13.80 -4.34 7.39
CA ALA A 266 -13.46 -5.02 8.64
C ALA A 266 -11.97 -5.36 8.75
N VAL A 267 -11.34 -5.82 7.66
CA VAL A 267 -9.88 -6.07 7.63
C VAL A 267 -9.09 -4.75 7.80
N ALA A 268 -9.51 -3.68 7.15
CA ALA A 268 -8.90 -2.36 7.28
C ALA A 268 -9.03 -1.79 8.69
N GLU A 269 -10.18 -1.95 9.33
CA GLU A 269 -10.41 -1.58 10.73
C GLU A 269 -9.45 -2.35 11.66
N ARG A 270 -9.36 -3.68 11.49
CA ARG A 270 -8.39 -4.52 12.23
C ARG A 270 -6.95 -4.06 12.03
N THR A 271 -6.60 -3.63 10.82
CA THR A 271 -5.25 -3.12 10.52
C THR A 271 -4.95 -1.81 11.25
N CYS A 272 -5.94 -0.91 11.33
CA CYS A 272 -5.85 0.31 12.13
C CYS A 272 -5.70 -0.01 13.62
N ALA A 273 -6.52 -0.93 14.14
CA ALA A 273 -6.50 -1.37 15.52
C ALA A 273 -5.17 -2.04 15.89
N TRP A 274 -4.62 -2.88 15.02
CA TRP A 274 -3.31 -3.50 15.19
C TRP A 274 -2.19 -2.47 15.24
N THR A 275 -2.21 -1.48 14.33
CA THR A 275 -1.23 -0.38 14.33
C THR A 275 -1.34 0.44 15.62
N CYS A 276 -2.57 0.72 16.07
CA CYS A 276 -2.86 1.43 17.31
C CYS A 276 -2.34 0.67 18.54
N TRP A 277 -2.56 -0.65 18.58
CA TRP A 277 -2.04 -1.54 19.63
C TRP A 277 -0.50 -1.54 19.68
N ARG A 278 0.19 -1.63 18.53
CA ARG A 278 1.66 -1.55 18.49
C ARG A 278 2.18 -0.24 19.05
N ILE A 279 1.58 0.89 18.65
CA ILE A 279 1.94 2.21 19.18
C ILE A 279 1.70 2.29 20.68
N GLY A 280 0.60 1.73 21.19
CA GLY A 280 0.30 1.73 22.62
C GLY A 280 1.28 0.87 23.43
N ARG A 281 1.78 -0.25 22.87
CA ARG A 281 2.84 -1.04 23.50
C ARG A 281 4.14 -0.27 23.60
N GLU A 282 4.61 0.31 22.50
CA GLU A 282 5.81 1.16 22.48
C GLU A 282 5.66 2.33 23.49
N TRP A 283 4.48 2.94 23.55
CA TRP A 283 4.21 4.00 24.50
C TRP A 283 4.27 3.52 25.96
N THR A 284 3.69 2.35 26.25
CA THR A 284 3.73 1.74 27.59
C THR A 284 5.17 1.53 28.04
N GLU A 285 6.01 0.93 27.20
CA GLU A 285 7.42 0.67 27.50
C GLU A 285 8.17 1.99 27.77
N ARG A 286 7.91 3.03 26.97
CA ARG A 286 8.49 4.37 27.20
C ARG A 286 8.02 4.98 28.52
N LEU A 287 6.75 4.88 28.88
CA LEU A 287 6.22 5.40 30.15
C LEU A 287 6.85 4.68 31.35
N GLU A 288 7.05 3.37 31.27
CA GLU A 288 7.74 2.59 32.29
C GLU A 288 9.20 3.00 32.44
N SER A 289 9.91 3.20 31.33
CA SER A 289 11.31 3.65 31.35
C SER A 289 11.49 5.03 32.01
N ARG A 290 10.42 5.83 32.06
CA ARG A 290 10.36 7.16 32.69
C ARG A 290 9.73 7.13 34.10
N ASP A 291 9.52 5.94 34.68
CA ASP A 291 8.87 5.70 35.98
C ASP A 291 7.43 6.28 36.10
N GLN A 292 6.72 6.42 34.97
CA GLN A 292 5.33 6.90 34.94
C GLN A 292 4.33 5.73 35.04
N ARG A 293 4.36 5.00 36.17
CA ARG A 293 3.67 3.71 36.34
C ARG A 293 2.15 3.78 36.17
N GLU A 294 1.51 4.84 36.67
CA GLU A 294 0.06 5.02 36.56
C GLU A 294 -0.36 5.23 35.10
N ALA A 295 0.36 6.08 34.37
CA ALA A 295 0.12 6.31 32.94
C ALA A 295 0.37 5.04 32.12
N ALA A 296 1.42 4.28 32.45
CA ALA A 296 1.70 2.99 31.81
C ALA A 296 0.57 1.97 32.07
N ALA A 297 0.02 1.92 33.28
CA ALA A 297 -1.10 1.05 33.61
C ALA A 297 -2.37 1.42 32.82
N ALA A 298 -2.70 2.72 32.72
CA ALA A 298 -3.81 3.18 31.91
C ALA A 298 -3.62 2.88 30.41
N CYS A 299 -2.39 3.00 29.89
CA CYS A 299 -2.06 2.64 28.52
C CYS A 299 -2.23 1.12 28.28
N ARG A 300 -1.79 0.28 29.22
CA ARG A 300 -2.02 -1.17 29.16
C ARG A 300 -3.50 -1.53 29.14
N GLU A 301 -4.32 -0.88 29.95
CA GLU A 301 -5.76 -1.11 29.95
C GLU A 301 -6.38 -0.76 28.59
N LEU A 302 -5.98 0.38 28.01
CA LEU A 302 -6.42 0.79 26.68
C LEU A 302 -6.01 -0.20 25.59
N THR A 303 -4.74 -0.62 25.57
CA THR A 303 -4.25 -1.61 24.58
C THR A 303 -4.89 -2.98 24.74
N ALA A 304 -5.14 -3.42 25.97
CA ALA A 304 -5.87 -4.66 26.26
C ALA A 304 -7.34 -4.58 25.82
N ARG A 305 -7.96 -3.39 25.88
CA ARG A 305 -9.29 -3.15 25.31
C ARG A 305 -9.28 -3.25 23.79
N ILE A 306 -8.35 -2.57 23.11
CA ILE A 306 -8.22 -2.62 21.64
C ILE A 306 -8.05 -4.07 21.14
N LEU A 307 -7.20 -4.84 21.82
CA LEU A 307 -6.97 -6.25 21.51
C LEU A 307 -8.27 -7.06 21.59
N ARG A 308 -9.01 -6.93 22.70
CA ARG A 308 -10.28 -7.64 22.92
C ARG A 308 -11.38 -7.25 21.95
N GLU A 309 -11.52 -5.95 21.67
CA GLU A 309 -12.64 -5.41 20.89
C GLU A 309 -12.44 -5.59 19.38
N HIS A 310 -11.22 -5.45 18.87
CA HIS A 310 -10.98 -5.40 17.42
C HIS A 310 -10.18 -6.58 16.87
N LEU A 311 -9.21 -7.12 17.62
CA LEU A 311 -8.32 -8.17 17.12
C LEU A 311 -8.77 -9.58 17.51
N GLY A 312 -9.60 -9.70 18.55
CA GLY A 312 -10.11 -10.96 19.06
C GLY A 312 -9.05 -11.80 19.77
N GLU A 313 -9.41 -13.05 20.09
CA GLU A 313 -8.49 -14.03 20.69
C GLU A 313 -7.74 -14.87 19.64
N ALA A 314 -8.10 -14.71 18.36
CA ALA A 314 -7.44 -15.40 17.26
C ALA A 314 -6.07 -14.77 17.00
N HIS A 315 -5.02 -15.55 17.23
CA HIS A 315 -3.64 -15.18 16.97
C HIS A 315 -3.04 -16.09 15.89
N PRO A 316 -2.35 -15.52 14.88
CA PRO A 316 -2.05 -14.10 14.65
C PRO A 316 -3.23 -13.28 14.04
N PRO A 317 -3.25 -11.94 14.19
CA PRO A 317 -4.28 -11.09 13.60
C PRO A 317 -4.18 -11.03 12.07
N VAL A 318 -5.34 -11.00 11.40
CA VAL A 318 -5.43 -10.81 9.95
C VAL A 318 -5.46 -9.32 9.61
N VAL A 319 -4.45 -8.84 8.91
CA VAL A 319 -4.27 -7.43 8.50
C VAL A 319 -4.37 -7.26 6.99
N LEU A 320 -4.67 -6.05 6.55
CA LEU A 320 -4.81 -5.67 5.15
C LEU A 320 -3.46 -5.83 4.43
N ARG A 321 -3.54 -6.30 3.19
CA ARG A 321 -2.39 -6.35 2.26
C ARG A 321 -2.50 -5.25 1.21
N LEU A 322 -1.38 -4.88 0.60
CA LEU A 322 -1.36 -4.15 -0.66
C LEU A 322 -1.74 -5.14 -1.77
N GLU A 323 -2.69 -4.82 -2.64
CA GLU A 323 -2.95 -5.71 -3.78
C GLU A 323 -1.75 -5.74 -4.73
N ARG A 324 -1.16 -4.55 -4.95
CA ARG A 324 0.04 -4.33 -5.73
C ARG A 324 0.89 -3.28 -5.01
N VAL A 325 2.19 -3.48 -5.03
CA VAL A 325 3.17 -2.56 -4.44
C VAL A 325 3.34 -1.32 -5.31
N ILE A 326 3.32 -1.50 -6.63
CA ILE A 326 3.35 -0.45 -7.66
C ILE A 326 2.33 -0.82 -8.76
N PRO A 327 1.78 0.14 -9.51
CA PRO A 327 0.88 -0.17 -10.62
C PRO A 327 1.58 -0.99 -11.72
N MET A 328 0.80 -1.71 -12.52
CA MET A 328 1.29 -2.39 -13.73
C MET A 328 1.37 -1.36 -14.86
N LEU A 329 2.59 -0.95 -15.19
CA LEU A 329 2.95 -0.02 -16.26
C LEU A 329 3.28 -0.74 -17.58
N ALA A 330 3.66 -2.01 -17.50
CA ALA A 330 4.00 -2.87 -18.62
C ALA A 330 3.19 -4.17 -18.62
N GLY A 331 2.81 -4.61 -19.82
CA GLY A 331 1.96 -5.77 -20.05
C GLY A 331 0.56 -5.33 -20.49
N GLN A 332 -0.12 -6.14 -21.32
CA GLN A 332 -1.55 -5.93 -21.53
C GLN A 332 -2.26 -6.25 -20.22
N GLU A 333 -2.90 -5.24 -19.63
CA GLU A 333 -4.05 -5.54 -18.80
C GLU A 333 -5.06 -6.24 -19.73
N GLN A 334 -5.11 -7.58 -19.68
CA GLN A 334 -6.32 -8.30 -20.08
C GLN A 334 -7.41 -8.06 -19.03
N THR A 335 -7.72 -6.80 -18.78
CA THR A 335 -9.08 -6.40 -18.44
C THR A 335 -9.76 -6.19 -19.78
N THR A 336 -10.11 -7.30 -20.42
CA THR A 336 -11.34 -7.37 -21.22
C THR A 336 -12.50 -7.03 -20.29
N SER A 337 -12.67 -5.73 -20.00
CA SER A 337 -13.99 -5.18 -19.85
C SER A 337 -14.63 -5.40 -21.22
N LEU A 338 -15.41 -6.48 -21.34
CA LEU A 338 -16.42 -6.56 -22.40
C LEU A 338 -17.07 -5.18 -22.48
N PRO A 339 -17.19 -4.55 -23.67
CA PRO A 339 -18.00 -3.36 -23.77
C PRO A 339 -19.34 -3.72 -23.16
N ALA A 340 -19.75 -3.00 -22.11
CA ALA A 340 -21.07 -3.12 -21.55
C ALA A 340 -22.01 -3.11 -22.75
N THR A 341 -22.66 -4.25 -23.01
CA THR A 341 -23.70 -4.35 -24.02
C THR A 341 -24.64 -3.21 -23.68
N SER A 342 -24.59 -2.15 -24.49
CA SER A 342 -25.48 -1.03 -24.32
C SER A 342 -26.86 -1.63 -24.47
N GLU A 343 -27.55 -1.77 -23.35
CA GLU A 343 -28.98 -1.98 -23.33
C GLU A 343 -29.55 -0.92 -24.27
N PRO A 344 -30.28 -1.30 -25.34
CA PRO A 344 -30.83 -0.33 -26.26
C PRO A 344 -31.68 0.63 -25.44
N ALA A 345 -31.36 1.92 -25.56
CA ALA A 345 -32.10 3.01 -24.95
C ALA A 345 -33.59 2.75 -25.16
N ALA A 346 -34.31 2.60 -24.04
CA ALA A 346 -35.76 2.65 -24.05
C ALA A 346 -36.17 3.94 -24.79
N GLU A 347 -36.99 3.75 -25.81
CA GLU A 347 -37.70 4.79 -26.53
C GLU A 347 -38.20 5.87 -25.54
N PRO A 348 -37.96 7.16 -25.80
CA PRO A 348 -38.54 8.21 -24.98
C PRO A 348 -40.05 8.10 -25.05
N ALA A 349 -40.69 7.89 -23.90
CA ALA A 349 -42.13 8.06 -23.74
C ALA A 349 -42.51 9.47 -24.22
N GLU A 350 -43.49 9.52 -25.11
CA GLU A 350 -44.07 10.76 -25.60
C GLU A 350 -44.47 11.66 -24.42
N PRO A 351 -44.19 12.97 -24.47
CA PRO A 351 -44.68 13.89 -23.47
C PRO A 351 -46.20 13.97 -23.56
N ASP A 352 -46.86 13.60 -22.45
CA ASP A 352 -48.26 13.92 -22.20
C ASP A 352 -48.48 15.42 -22.39
N ASP A 353 -49.41 15.76 -23.29
CA ASP A 353 -49.95 17.09 -23.51
C ASP A 353 -50.55 17.62 -22.18
N LEU A 354 -49.74 18.36 -21.43
CA LEU A 354 -50.23 19.16 -20.30
C LEU A 354 -50.80 20.47 -20.82
N ASP A 355 -52.13 20.53 -20.75
CA ASP A 355 -53.01 21.67 -20.88
C ASP A 355 -52.35 23.04 -20.60
N ALA A 356 -52.28 23.84 -21.65
CA ALA A 356 -52.00 25.27 -21.55
C ALA A 356 -53.21 25.99 -20.93
N GLU A 357 -53.12 26.33 -19.65
CA GLU A 357 -53.98 27.38 -19.08
C GLU A 357 -53.54 28.75 -19.63
N PRO A 358 -54.44 29.55 -20.23
CA PRO A 358 -54.12 30.87 -20.74
C PRO A 358 -53.99 31.90 -19.60
N ASP A 359 -52.82 32.55 -19.59
CA ASP A 359 -52.45 33.71 -18.78
C ASP A 359 -53.40 34.91 -19.02
N PRO A 360 -54.09 35.45 -18.00
CA PRO A 360 -54.87 36.67 -18.15
C PRO A 360 -53.98 37.92 -18.14
N ALA A 361 -54.19 38.75 -19.17
CA ALA A 361 -53.50 40.00 -19.47
C ALA A 361 -53.41 40.99 -18.29
N PRO A 362 -52.37 41.85 -18.25
CA PRO A 362 -52.28 42.96 -17.31
C PRO A 362 -53.24 44.09 -17.72
N GLU A 363 -54.05 44.55 -16.77
CA GLU A 363 -54.82 45.79 -16.87
C GLU A 363 -53.85 47.00 -16.91
N GLU A 364 -53.97 47.81 -17.96
CA GLU A 364 -53.35 49.13 -18.06
C GLU A 364 -54.12 50.12 -17.17
N ASP A 365 -53.40 50.77 -16.26
CA ASP A 365 -53.82 52.01 -15.59
C ASP A 365 -53.76 53.18 -16.59
N ASP A 366 -54.91 53.82 -16.86
CA ASP A 366 -55.08 55.27 -17.03
C ASP A 366 -56.56 55.71 -16.97
#